data_AF-A0A920JIG8-F1
#
_entry.id   AF-A0A920JIG8-F1
#
_cell.length_a   1.000
_cell.length_b   1.000
_cell.length_c   1.000
_cell.angle_alpha   90.00
_cell.angle_beta   90.00
_cell.angle_gamma   90.00
#
_symmetry.space_group_name_H-M   'P 1'
#
loop_
_entity.id
_entity.type
_entity.pdbx_description
1 polymer ?
#
loop_
_entity_poly.entity_id
_entity_poly.type
_entity_poly.pdbx_seq_one_letter_code
_entity_poly.pdbx_strand_id
1 'polypeptide(L)'
;MAWGIGANDVANAMGTSVGSRALTLGQAVMVACIFEFAGHISLAVKLLQQSGKASLKWCISVSQTAFYGMTSALLAAGIWLLIASYFGWPVSTTHSIVGAIVGFAAVGISEMLSIGERLHQLWQAGWFHRFWLEHFIPPIHQCKTIDTSI
;
A
#
# COMPACT_ATOMS: atom_id res chain seq x y z
N MET A 1 10.11 0.29 -7.01
CA MET A 1 8.89 0.40 -6.18
C MET A 1 8.24 -0.97 -5.95
N ALA A 2 7.72 -1.66 -6.97
CA ALA A 2 6.96 -2.91 -6.81
C ALA A 2 7.68 -3.98 -5.96
N TRP A 3 8.98 -4.18 -6.18
CA TRP A 3 9.81 -5.08 -5.36
C TRP A 3 9.78 -4.72 -3.86
N GLY A 4 9.96 -3.43 -3.54
CA GLY A 4 10.00 -2.96 -2.16
C GLY A 4 8.65 -3.04 -1.46
N ILE A 5 7.55 -2.90 -2.21
CA ILE A 5 6.19 -3.12 -1.67
C ILE A 5 6.03 -4.60 -1.30
N GLY A 6 6.33 -5.51 -2.22
CA GLY A 6 6.19 -6.94 -1.95
C GLY A 6 7.05 -7.41 -0.77
N ALA A 7 8.29 -6.96 -0.67
CA ALA A 7 9.15 -7.30 0.47
C ALA A 7 8.57 -6.81 1.82
N ASN A 8 7.99 -5.60 1.84
CA ASN A 8 7.40 -5.00 3.03
C ASN A 8 6.08 -5.69 3.43
N ASP A 9 5.20 -5.94 2.45
CA ASP A 9 3.88 -6.53 2.68
C ASP A 9 3.99 -7.99 3.13
N VAL A 10 4.92 -8.76 2.55
CA VAL A 10 5.19 -10.15 2.98
C VAL A 10 5.75 -10.20 4.39
N ALA A 11 6.66 -9.30 4.75
CA ALA A 11 7.18 -9.21 6.12
C ALA A 11 6.06 -8.92 7.13
N ASN A 12 5.11 -8.04 6.77
CA ASN A 12 3.97 -7.70 7.61
C ASN A 12 2.94 -8.83 7.73
N ALA A 13 2.65 -9.53 6.63
CA ALA A 13 1.61 -10.58 6.59
C ALA A 13 2.09 -11.93 7.12
N MET A 14 3.37 -12.29 6.90
CA MET A 14 3.90 -13.63 7.21
C MET A 14 4.83 -13.66 8.43
N GLY A 15 5.06 -12.51 9.10
CA GLY A 15 5.97 -12.42 10.24
C GLY A 15 5.59 -13.33 11.42
N THR A 16 4.30 -13.44 11.74
CA THR A 16 3.80 -14.29 12.84
C THR A 16 3.82 -15.78 12.48
N SER A 17 3.50 -16.13 11.24
CA SER A 17 3.50 -17.50 10.73
C SER A 17 4.91 -18.09 10.64
N VAL A 18 5.89 -17.28 10.23
CA VAL A 18 7.31 -17.68 10.23
C VAL A 18 7.89 -17.64 11.64
N GLY A 19 7.52 -16.65 12.45
CA GLY A 19 7.97 -16.51 13.84
C GLY A 19 7.48 -17.62 14.77
N SER A 20 6.27 -18.13 14.55
CA SER A 20 5.70 -19.29 15.27
C SER A 20 6.20 -20.65 14.77
N ARG A 21 7.08 -20.67 13.75
CA ARG A 21 7.53 -21.88 13.05
C ARG A 21 6.41 -22.70 12.40
N ALA A 22 5.24 -22.10 12.16
CA ALA A 22 4.17 -22.74 11.41
C ALA A 22 4.55 -22.92 9.92
N LEU A 23 5.32 -21.98 9.36
CA LEU A 23 5.84 -22.04 7.99
C LEU A 23 7.33 -21.70 7.96
N THR A 24 8.09 -22.33 7.06
CA THR A 24 9.47 -21.92 6.77
C THR A 24 9.50 -20.66 5.91
N LEU A 25 10.60 -19.90 5.96
CA LEU A 25 10.75 -18.65 5.19
C LEU A 25 10.51 -18.86 3.69
N GLY A 26 11.03 -19.95 3.12
CA GLY A 26 10.85 -20.28 1.71
C GLY A 26 9.39 -20.59 1.35
N GLN A 27 8.68 -21.33 2.21
CA GLN A 27 7.26 -21.63 2.01
C GLN A 27 6.40 -20.36 2.11
N ALA A 28 6.68 -19.50 3.09
CA ALA A 28 5.98 -18.24 3.26
C ALA A 28 6.11 -17.32 2.04
N VAL A 29 7.32 -17.23 1.45
CA VAL A 29 7.55 -16.46 0.22
C VAL A 29 6.78 -17.04 -0.97
N MET A 30 6.77 -18.37 -1.14
CA MET A 30 6.06 -19.00 -2.27
C MET A 30 4.55 -18.79 -2.18
N VAL A 31 3.97 -18.97 -0.99
CA VAL A 31 2.54 -18.70 -0.75
C VAL A 31 2.24 -17.23 -0.98
N ALA A 32 3.04 -16.33 -0.43
CA ALA A 32 2.87 -14.90 -0.62
C ALA A 32 2.92 -14.50 -2.10
N CYS A 33 3.85 -15.02 -2.89
CA CYS A 33 3.92 -14.73 -4.33
C CYS A 33 2.62 -15.07 -5.06
N ILE A 34 2.01 -16.23 -4.78
CA ILE A 34 0.78 -16.66 -5.45
C ILE A 34 -0.40 -15.76 -5.05
N PHE A 35 -0.58 -15.53 -3.75
CA PHE A 35 -1.71 -14.75 -3.24
C PHE A 35 -1.60 -13.25 -3.54
N GLU A 36 -0.41 -12.66 -3.45
CA GLU A 36 -0.16 -11.27 -3.84
C GLU A 36 -0.45 -11.04 -5.31
N PHE A 37 0.01 -11.94 -6.18
CA PHE A 37 -0.21 -11.84 -7.62
C PHE A 37 -1.71 -12.01 -7.97
N ALA A 38 -2.38 -13.01 -7.40
CA ALA A 38 -3.80 -13.25 -7.61
C ALA A 38 -4.67 -12.09 -7.08
N GLY A 39 -4.32 -11.53 -5.92
CA GLY A 39 -4.98 -10.36 -5.33
C GLY A 39 -4.87 -9.13 -6.23
N HIS A 40 -3.67 -8.84 -6.74
CA HIS A 40 -3.44 -7.72 -7.63
C HIS A 40 -4.21 -7.85 -8.95
N ILE A 41 -4.27 -9.04 -9.56
CA ILE A 41 -5.07 -9.28 -10.78
C ILE A 41 -6.55 -9.03 -10.51
N SER A 42 -7.08 -9.56 -9.40
CA SER A 42 -8.49 -9.42 -9.03
C SER A 42 -8.86 -7.94 -8.80
N LEU A 43 -8.00 -7.20 -8.12
CA LEU A 43 -8.18 -5.76 -7.91
C LEU A 43 -8.08 -4.98 -9.22
N ALA A 44 -7.11 -5.29 -10.08
CA ALA A 44 -6.95 -4.64 -11.38
C ALA A 44 -8.20 -4.78 -12.25
N VAL A 45 -8.77 -5.99 -12.32
CA VAL A 45 -10.02 -6.23 -13.06
C VAL A 45 -11.18 -5.39 -12.50
N LYS A 46 -11.31 -5.31 -11.17
CA LYS A 46 -12.34 -4.48 -10.52
C LYS A 46 -12.17 -2.98 -10.83
N LEU A 47 -10.94 -2.48 -10.78
CA LEU A 47 -10.64 -1.07 -11.08
C LEU A 47 -10.91 -0.73 -12.56
N LEU A 48 -10.60 -1.64 -13.48
CA LEU A 48 -10.89 -1.47 -14.91
C LEU A 48 -12.41 -1.40 -15.17
N GLN A 49 -13.20 -2.22 -14.48
CA GLN A 49 -14.67 -2.19 -14.58
C GLN A 49 -15.26 -0.91 -13.99
N GLN A 50 -14.72 -0.42 -12.87
CA GLN A 50 -15.18 0.80 -12.22
C GLN A 50 -14.83 2.08 -13.00
N SER A 51 -13.70 2.08 -13.72
CA SER A 51 -13.19 3.30 -14.35
C SER A 51 -13.87 3.67 -15.67
N GLY A 52 -14.60 2.74 -16.31
CA GLY A 52 -15.29 2.96 -17.58
C GLY A 52 -14.41 3.59 -18.68
N LYS A 53 -15.02 4.20 -19.70
CA LYS A 53 -14.30 4.92 -20.78
C LYS A 53 -13.59 6.22 -20.31
N ALA A 54 -13.74 6.60 -19.03
CA ALA A 54 -13.19 7.84 -18.49
C ALA A 54 -11.66 7.80 -18.32
N SER A 55 -11.07 6.63 -18.02
CA SER A 55 -9.61 6.50 -17.86
C SER A 55 -8.84 6.73 -19.16
N LEU A 56 -9.38 6.38 -20.32
CA LEU A 56 -8.67 6.58 -21.59
C LEU A 56 -8.51 8.07 -21.91
N LYS A 57 -9.51 8.90 -21.57
CA LYS A 57 -9.46 10.35 -21.75
C LYS A 57 -8.45 11.01 -20.80
N TRP A 58 -8.25 10.45 -19.61
CA TRP A 58 -7.27 10.92 -18.64
C TRP A 58 -5.83 10.61 -19.09
N CYS A 59 -5.58 9.42 -19.63
CA CYS A 59 -4.26 9.04 -20.15
C CYS A 59 -3.80 9.88 -21.35
N ILE A 60 -4.73 10.33 -22.20
CA ILE A 60 -4.42 11.13 -23.40
C ILE A 60 -4.23 12.63 -23.07
N SER A 61 -4.76 13.10 -21.94
CA SER A 61 -4.68 14.50 -21.50
C SER A 61 -3.61 14.77 -20.44
N VAL A 62 -2.80 13.76 -20.08
CA VAL A 62 -1.77 13.93 -19.06
C VAL A 62 -0.68 14.88 -19.57
N SER A 63 -0.42 15.94 -18.81
CA SER A 63 0.68 16.87 -19.11
C SER A 63 2.02 16.17 -18.91
N GLN A 64 3.02 16.53 -19.72
CA GLN A 64 4.39 16.00 -19.59
C GLN A 64 4.92 16.19 -18.17
N THR A 65 4.57 17.30 -17.51
CA THR A 65 4.94 17.56 -16.12
C THR A 65 4.33 16.58 -15.13
N ALA A 66 3.06 16.18 -15.31
CA ALA A 66 2.43 15.17 -14.45
C ALA A 66 3.09 13.79 -14.61
N PHE A 67 3.54 13.44 -15.82
CA PHE A 67 4.29 12.20 -16.06
C PHE A 67 5.66 12.22 -15.35
N TYR A 68 6.44 13.29 -15.48
CA TYR A 68 7.71 13.44 -14.74
C TYR A 68 7.48 13.50 -13.22
N GLY A 69 6.38 14.08 -12.78
CA GLY A 69 5.97 14.10 -11.37
C GLY A 69 5.70 12.73 -10.80
N MET A 70 4.87 11.93 -11.46
CA MET A 70 4.55 10.59 -10.98
C MET A 70 5.75 9.64 -11.05
N THR A 71 6.59 9.75 -12.08
CA THR A 71 7.81 8.94 -12.19
C THR A 71 8.83 9.31 -11.12
N SER A 72 9.03 10.60 -10.83
CA SER A 72 9.91 11.04 -9.73
C SER A 72 9.38 10.64 -8.36
N ALA A 73 8.06 10.72 -8.13
CA ALA A 73 7.44 10.25 -6.88
C ALA A 73 7.63 8.73 -6.67
N LEU A 74 7.48 7.93 -7.74
CA LEU A 74 7.73 6.49 -7.71
C LEU A 74 9.19 6.14 -7.43
N LEU A 75 10.13 6.93 -7.97
CA LEU A 75 11.55 6.76 -7.70
C LEU A 75 11.89 7.13 -6.25
N ALA A 76 11.42 8.26 -5.75
CA ALA A 76 11.65 8.71 -4.38
C ALA A 76 11.11 7.70 -3.35
N ALA A 77 9.84 7.30 -3.49
CA ALA A 77 9.24 6.29 -2.61
C ALA A 77 9.93 4.93 -2.75
N GLY A 78 10.35 4.55 -3.97
CA GLY A 78 11.06 3.32 -4.23
C GLY A 78 12.44 3.25 -3.57
N ILE A 79 13.23 4.34 -3.66
CA ILE A 79 14.54 4.44 -3.01
C ILE A 79 14.37 4.38 -1.49
N TRP A 80 13.40 5.11 -0.94
CA TRP A 80 13.12 5.07 0.50
C TRP A 80 12.76 3.66 0.99
N LEU A 81 11.90 2.94 0.27
CA LEU A 81 11.56 1.56 0.62
C LEU A 81 12.75 0.61 0.52
N LEU A 82 13.64 0.80 -0.45
CA LEU A 82 14.86 -0.02 -0.56
C LEU A 82 15.78 0.21 0.64
N ILE A 83 15.97 1.46 1.04
CA ILE A 83 16.76 1.83 2.22
C ILE A 83 16.14 1.22 3.48
N ALA A 84 14.83 1.42 3.69
CA ALA A 84 14.13 0.88 4.85
C ALA A 84 14.16 -0.66 4.90
N SER A 85 14.02 -1.32 3.75
CA SER A 85 14.12 -2.78 3.64
C SER A 85 15.53 -3.28 3.97
N TYR A 86 16.57 -2.56 3.55
CA TYR A 86 17.96 -2.90 3.88
C TYR A 86 18.24 -2.82 5.39
N PHE A 87 17.69 -1.82 6.07
CA PHE A 87 17.80 -1.67 7.52
C PHE A 87 16.76 -2.48 8.32
N GLY A 88 15.83 -3.17 7.65
CA GLY A 88 14.78 -3.97 8.30
C GLY A 88 13.73 -3.12 9.04
N TRP A 89 13.56 -1.85 8.68
CA TRP A 89 12.58 -0.97 9.33
C TRP A 89 11.16 -1.20 8.79
N PRO A 90 10.17 -1.45 9.66
CA PRO A 90 8.78 -1.55 9.25
C PRO A 90 8.26 -0.16 8.90
N VAL A 91 8.24 0.16 7.61
CA VAL A 91 7.75 1.44 7.07
C VAL A 91 6.48 1.24 6.27
N SER A 92 5.61 2.26 6.26
CA SER A 92 4.37 2.22 5.48
C SER A 92 4.62 2.66 4.03
N THR A 93 4.31 1.77 3.09
CA THR A 93 4.39 2.01 1.64
C THR A 93 3.45 3.14 1.20
N THR A 94 2.26 3.24 1.80
CA THR A 94 1.27 4.28 1.51
C THR A 94 1.74 5.66 1.93
N HIS A 95 2.38 5.79 3.10
CA HIS A 95 2.95 7.05 3.55
C HIS A 95 4.10 7.50 2.67
N SER A 96 4.91 6.55 2.22
CA SER A 96 6.05 6.81 1.35
C SER A 96 5.62 7.39 0.00
N ILE A 97 4.58 6.82 -0.63
CA ILE A 97 4.09 7.30 -1.93
C ILE A 97 3.26 8.58 -1.82
N VAL A 98 2.40 8.71 -0.80
CA VAL A 98 1.61 9.94 -0.58
C VAL A 98 2.54 11.11 -0.26
N GLY A 99 3.52 10.92 0.62
CA GLY A 99 4.53 11.94 0.93
C GLY A 99 5.34 12.37 -0.30
N ALA A 100 5.71 11.42 -1.17
CA ALA A 100 6.41 11.72 -2.42
C ALA A 100 5.54 12.52 -3.41
N ILE A 101 4.25 12.18 -3.54
CA ILE A 101 3.30 12.92 -4.39
C ILE A 101 3.08 14.34 -3.86
N VAL A 102 2.89 14.50 -2.54
CA VAL A 102 2.72 15.82 -1.89
C VAL A 102 4.00 16.65 -2.04
N GLY A 103 5.18 16.05 -1.85
CA GLY A 103 6.46 16.73 -2.04
C GLY A 103 6.67 17.23 -3.48
N PHE A 104 6.32 16.41 -4.47
CA PHE A 104 6.33 16.86 -5.86
C PHE A 104 5.29 17.95 -6.13
N ALA A 105 4.05 17.80 -5.63
CA ALA A 105 2.99 18.80 -5.82
C ALA A 105 3.33 20.17 -5.19
N ALA A 106 4.11 20.19 -4.11
CA ALA A 106 4.59 21.43 -3.49
C ALA A 106 5.65 22.16 -4.33
N VAL A 107 6.43 21.44 -5.14
CA VAL A 107 7.52 21.99 -5.97
C VAL A 107 7.07 22.21 -7.42
N GLY A 108 6.15 21.39 -7.93
CA GLY A 108 5.74 21.32 -9.33
C GLY A 108 4.24 21.55 -9.52
N ILE A 109 3.87 22.82 -9.72
CA ILE A 109 2.59 23.30 -10.28
C ILE A 109 1.36 23.16 -9.36
N SER A 110 0.64 24.28 -9.18
CA SER A 110 -0.59 24.45 -8.40
C SER A 110 -1.74 23.49 -8.75
N GLU A 111 -1.76 22.95 -9.96
CA GLU A 111 -2.81 22.05 -10.46
C GLU A 111 -2.74 20.65 -9.83
N MET A 112 -1.55 20.21 -9.43
CA MET A 112 -1.36 18.95 -8.69
C MET A 112 -1.54 19.12 -7.17
N LEU A 113 -1.51 20.36 -6.66
CA LEU A 113 -1.73 20.68 -5.26
C LEU A 113 -3.14 20.26 -4.80
N SER A 114 -4.16 20.45 -5.64
CA SER A 114 -5.54 19.99 -5.37
C SER A 114 -5.63 18.47 -5.19
N ILE A 115 -4.86 17.72 -5.98
CA ILE A 115 -4.78 16.26 -5.86
C ILE A 115 -4.00 15.87 -4.61
N GLY A 116 -2.88 16.56 -4.35
CA GLY A 116 -2.06 16.37 -3.15
C GLY A 116 -2.86 16.61 -1.86
N GLU A 117 -3.66 17.67 -1.79
CA GLU A 117 -4.53 17.98 -0.65
C GLU A 117 -5.64 16.93 -0.49
N ARG A 118 -6.30 16.51 -1.56
CA ARG A 118 -7.29 15.43 -1.51
C ARG A 118 -6.69 14.12 -1.02
N LEU A 119 -5.49 13.78 -1.51
CA LEU A 119 -4.78 12.58 -1.07
C LEU A 119 -4.32 12.70 0.39
N HIS A 120 -3.86 13.87 0.82
CA HIS A 120 -3.53 14.15 2.22
C HIS A 120 -4.76 14.03 3.12
N GLN A 121 -5.91 14.56 2.70
CA GLN A 121 -7.16 14.45 3.47
C GLN A 121 -7.68 13.02 3.55
N LEU A 122 -7.63 12.26 2.45
CA LEU A 122 -7.97 10.84 2.45
C LEU A 122 -6.99 10.02 3.30
N TRP A 123 -5.71 10.40 3.27
CA TRP A 123 -4.67 9.83 4.12
C TRP A 123 -4.95 10.11 5.59
N GLN A 124 -5.23 11.36 5.98
CA GLN A 124 -5.61 11.69 7.35
C GLN A 124 -6.91 10.99 7.77
N ALA A 125 -7.95 11.00 6.94
CA ALA A 125 -9.22 10.36 7.27
C ALA A 125 -9.08 8.84 7.46
N GLY A 126 -8.32 8.16 6.58
CA GLY A 126 -8.09 6.72 6.68
C GLY A 126 -7.19 6.33 7.86
N TRP A 127 -6.15 7.12 8.12
CA TRP A 127 -5.23 6.88 9.24
C TRP A 127 -5.89 7.21 10.57
N PHE A 128 -6.61 8.33 10.66
CA PHE A 128 -7.36 8.72 11.84
C PHE A 128 -8.47 7.70 12.13
N HIS A 129 -9.16 7.18 11.11
CA HIS A 129 -10.14 6.12 11.32
C HIS A 129 -9.49 4.84 11.89
N ARG A 130 -8.36 4.37 11.34
CA ARG A 130 -7.65 3.19 11.87
C ARG A 130 -7.10 3.43 13.28
N PHE A 131 -6.46 4.58 13.52
CA PHE A 131 -5.98 4.98 14.85
C PHE A 131 -7.12 5.04 15.86
N TRP A 132 -8.28 5.60 15.48
CA TRP A 132 -9.46 5.71 16.35
C TRP A 132 -10.06 4.34 16.68
N LEU A 133 -10.16 3.44 15.69
CA LEU A 133 -10.61 2.06 15.90
C LEU A 133 -9.66 1.27 16.81
N GLU A 134 -8.34 1.46 16.66
CA GLU A 134 -7.34 0.70 17.40
C GLU A 134 -7.11 1.20 18.84
N HIS A 135 -7.35 2.48 19.12
CA HIS A 135 -7.16 3.07 20.46
C HIS A 135 -8.44 3.28 21.28
N PHE A 136 -9.61 3.45 20.64
CA PHE A 136 -10.84 3.81 21.35
C PHE A 136 -11.94 2.73 21.30
N ILE A 137 -11.75 1.65 20.55
CA ILE A 137 -12.62 0.48 20.57
C ILE A 137 -11.84 -0.70 21.14
N PRO A 138 -12.22 -1.25 22.31
CA PRO A 138 -11.56 -2.44 22.82
C PRO A 138 -11.72 -3.60 21.83
N PRO A 139 -10.69 -4.44 21.64
CA PRO A 139 -10.77 -5.59 20.76
C PRO A 139 -11.88 -6.51 21.26
N ILE A 140 -12.96 -6.63 20.50
CA ILE A 140 -13.99 -7.63 20.76
C ILE A 140 -13.32 -8.98 20.53
N HIS A 141 -13.08 -9.68 21.64
CA HIS A 141 -12.37 -10.95 21.71
C HIS A 141 -12.64 -11.90 20.53
N GLN A 142 -11.57 -12.23 19.82
CA GLN A 142 -11.39 -13.53 19.18
C GLN A 142 -11.37 -14.60 20.30
N CYS A 143 -12.54 -15.15 20.66
CA CYS A 143 -12.61 -16.32 21.52
C CYS A 143 -13.91 -17.10 21.28
N LYS A 144 -13.83 -18.14 20.44
CA LYS A 144 -14.22 -19.49 20.87
C LYS A 144 -13.56 -20.53 19.97
N THR A 145 -12.60 -21.20 20.59
CA THR A 145 -12.09 -22.54 20.33
C THR A 145 -13.16 -23.50 19.82
N ILE A 146 -12.74 -24.29 18.84
CA ILE A 146 -13.27 -25.62 18.55
C ILE A 146 -13.16 -26.43 19.86
N ASP A 147 -14.28 -26.97 20.35
CA ASP A 147 -14.27 -28.09 21.29
C ASP A 147 -15.06 -29.24 20.66
N THR A 148 -14.33 -30.32 20.40
CA THR A 148 -14.81 -31.65 20.05
C THR A 148 -15.31 -32.35 21.31
N SER A 149 -16.62 -32.58 21.45
CA SER A 149 -17.18 -33.74 22.17
C SER A 149 -18.71 -33.74 22.13
N ILE A 150 -19.24 -34.80 21.50
CA ILE A 150 -20.65 -35.27 21.48
C ILE A 150 -21.57 -34.54 20.50
#